data_AF-A0A1C0SX51-F1
#
_entry.id   AF-A0A1C0SX51-F1
#
_cell.length_a   1.000
_cell.length_b   1.000
_cell.length_c   1.000
_cell.angle_alpha   90.00
_cell.angle_beta   90.00
_cell.angle_gamma   90.00
#
_symmetry.space_group_name_H-M   'P 1'
#
loop_
_entity.id
_entity.type
_entity.pdbx_description
1 polymer ?
#
loop_
_entity_poly.entity_id
_entity_poly.type
_entity_poly.pdbx_seq_one_letter_code
_entity_poly.pdbx_strand_id
1 'polypeptide(L)'
;MRVKLELIPITDDADTEDMKIFDFTSPENVLIEVVMHDPAGPTDKWTNFSIESTTVISGKEGVTGAAEYERCYGAGLDYTIQQIIDPPGEGWFVIVGMTGHYSRGDGWMTDDDMEFYHEAVRPAIEEEIKLA
;
A
#
# COMPACT_ATOMS: atom_id res chain seq x y z
N MET A 1 -1.01 -13.23 28.39
CA MET A 1 0.31 -13.42 27.74
C MET A 1 0.59 -12.15 26.95
N ARG A 2 1.57 -11.33 27.37
CA ARG A 2 1.91 -10.07 26.68
C ARG A 2 3.04 -10.37 25.70
N VAL A 3 2.80 -10.20 24.41
CA VAL A 3 3.84 -10.28 23.38
C VAL A 3 4.72 -9.04 23.52
N LYS A 4 6.03 -9.25 23.71
CA LYS A 4 7.04 -8.20 23.69
C LYS A 4 7.44 -8.03 22.22
N LEU A 5 7.02 -6.95 21.59
CA LEU A 5 7.56 -6.57 20.28
C LEU A 5 9.01 -6.13 20.49
N GLU A 6 9.95 -6.90 19.96
CA GLU A 6 11.36 -6.51 19.92
C GLU A 6 11.57 -5.62 18.68
N LEU A 7 11.79 -4.32 18.92
CA LEU A 7 12.30 -3.40 17.92
C LEU A 7 13.68 -3.90 17.49
N ILE A 8 13.89 -4.17 16.20
CA ILE A 8 15.20 -4.55 15.66
C ILE A 8 15.90 -3.27 15.21
N PRO A 9 16.89 -2.73 15.95
CA PRO A 9 17.67 -1.60 15.48
C PRO A 9 18.69 -2.09 14.45
N ILE A 10 18.53 -1.66 13.20
CA ILE A 10 19.58 -1.79 12.18
C ILE A 10 20.50 -0.59 12.39
N THR A 11 21.63 -0.79 13.07
CA THR A 11 22.66 0.25 13.23
C THR A 11 23.76 0.02 12.22
N ASP A 12 23.67 0.70 11.08
CA ASP A 12 24.85 1.06 10.30
C ASP A 12 25.14 2.53 10.59
N ASP A 13 26.35 2.81 11.07
CA ASP A 13 26.84 4.15 11.39
C ASP A 13 26.99 4.99 10.11
N ALA A 14 25.94 5.72 9.72
CA ALA A 14 26.02 6.88 8.82
C ALA A 14 24.76 7.77 8.95
N ASP A 15 25.00 9.03 9.30
CA ASP A 15 24.09 10.19 9.26
C ASP A 15 22.83 10.17 10.14
N THR A 16 22.74 11.19 11.01
CA THR A 16 21.58 11.49 11.88
C THR A 16 20.50 12.29 11.16
N GLU A 17 20.50 12.32 9.83
CA GLU A 17 19.43 12.91 9.03
C GLU A 17 18.49 11.77 8.58
N ASP A 18 17.33 11.71 9.24
CA ASP A 18 16.16 10.88 8.91
C ASP A 18 16.34 9.35 8.97
N MET A 19 16.54 8.80 10.18
CA MET A 19 16.28 7.38 10.41
C MET A 19 14.81 7.06 10.05
N LYS A 20 14.61 6.40 8.90
CA LYS A 20 13.29 5.95 8.45
C LYS A 20 12.78 4.87 9.39
N ILE A 21 11.63 5.13 10.03
CA ILE A 21 10.95 4.15 10.87
C ILE A 21 9.96 3.40 9.97
N PHE A 22 10.09 2.07 9.92
CA PHE A 22 9.17 1.20 9.20
C PHE A 22 8.24 0.50 10.20
N ASP A 23 6.93 0.60 9.98
CA ASP A 23 5.93 -0.13 10.74
C ASP A 23 4.77 -0.47 9.81
N PHE A 24 4.83 -1.65 9.21
CA PHE A 24 3.84 -2.14 8.25
C PHE A 24 2.48 -2.46 8.89
N THR A 25 2.39 -2.48 10.22
CA THR A 25 1.12 -2.64 10.93
C THR A 25 0.38 -1.31 11.14
N SER A 26 1.06 -0.17 10.92
CA SER A 26 0.43 1.14 10.96
C SER A 26 -0.46 1.33 9.72
N PRO A 27 -1.77 1.58 9.87
CA PRO A 27 -2.70 1.67 8.75
C PRO A 27 -2.47 2.93 7.91
N GLU A 28 -2.49 2.75 6.60
CA GLU A 28 -2.40 3.82 5.60
C GLU A 28 -3.65 3.85 4.71
N ASN A 29 -4.10 5.04 4.31
CA ASN A 29 -5.17 5.16 3.33
C ASN A 29 -4.56 5.54 1.98
N VAL A 30 -4.99 4.85 0.94
CA VAL A 30 -4.48 5.04 -0.42
C VAL A 30 -5.61 5.52 -1.32
N LEU A 31 -5.42 6.67 -1.94
CA LEU A 31 -6.26 7.17 -3.02
C LEU A 31 -5.80 6.55 -4.33
N ILE A 32 -6.75 6.06 -5.12
CA ILE A 32 -6.52 5.54 -6.47
C ILE A 32 -7.46 6.19 -7.47
N GLU A 33 -6.96 6.40 -8.69
CA GLU A 33 -7.77 6.70 -9.86
C GLU A 33 -7.86 5.47 -10.75
N VAL A 34 -9.09 5.01 -11.00
CA VAL A 34 -9.37 3.83 -11.83
C VAL A 34 -10.00 4.28 -13.13
N VAL A 35 -9.41 3.89 -14.26
CA VAL A 35 -9.91 4.21 -15.60
C VAL A 35 -10.35 2.94 -16.33
N MET A 36 -11.49 3.01 -17.01
CA MET A 36 -12.00 1.90 -17.83
C MET A 36 -11.49 2.05 -19.27
N HIS A 37 -10.99 0.95 -19.85
CA HIS A 37 -10.48 0.96 -21.22
C HIS A 37 -11.55 0.62 -22.28
N ASP A 38 -12.41 -0.37 -21.99
CA ASP A 38 -13.47 -0.80 -22.90
C ASP A 38 -14.83 -0.91 -22.17
N PRO A 39 -15.75 0.04 -22.40
CA PRO A 39 -17.09 0.01 -21.82
C PRO A 39 -17.94 -1.21 -22.19
N ALA A 40 -17.58 -1.96 -23.24
CA ALA A 40 -18.25 -3.20 -23.62
C ALA A 40 -17.64 -4.45 -22.95
N GLY A 41 -16.51 -4.30 -22.26
CA GLY A 41 -15.78 -5.36 -21.59
C GLY A 41 -16.34 -5.74 -20.21
N PRO A 42 -15.71 -6.71 -19.52
CA PRO A 42 -16.07 -7.09 -18.15
C PRO A 42 -15.93 -5.93 -17.17
N THR A 43 -16.90 -5.74 -16.27
CA THR A 43 -16.90 -4.66 -15.28
C THR A 43 -16.29 -5.06 -13.93
N ASP A 44 -15.82 -6.30 -13.82
CA ASP A 44 -15.35 -6.93 -12.59
C ASP A 44 -13.91 -7.47 -12.70
N LYS A 45 -13.17 -7.08 -13.76
CA LYS A 45 -11.81 -7.57 -14.02
C LYS A 45 -10.85 -6.45 -14.36
N TRP A 46 -9.70 -6.43 -13.70
CA TRP A 46 -8.58 -5.53 -14.00
C TRP A 46 -8.06 -5.64 -15.45
N THR A 47 -8.42 -6.68 -16.21
CA THR A 47 -8.12 -6.70 -17.66
C THR A 47 -8.81 -5.60 -18.46
N ASN A 48 -9.85 -4.97 -17.90
CA ASN A 48 -10.61 -3.89 -18.53
C ASN A 48 -10.43 -2.51 -17.84
N PHE A 49 -9.63 -2.47 -16.78
CA PHE A 49 -9.38 -1.25 -15.99
C PHE A 49 -7.89 -1.08 -15.75
N SER A 50 -7.43 0.16 -15.61
CA SER A 50 -6.10 0.48 -15.08
C SER A 50 -6.25 1.30 -13.82
N ILE A 51 -5.19 1.29 -13.00
CA ILE A 51 -4.97 2.32 -11.98
C ILE A 51 -4.03 3.35 -12.61
N GLU A 52 -4.51 4.58 -12.81
CA GLU A 52 -3.70 5.65 -13.42
C GLU A 52 -2.86 6.40 -12.38
N SER A 53 -3.34 6.47 -11.13
CA SER A 53 -2.62 7.13 -10.04
C SER A 53 -2.83 6.43 -8.71
N THR A 54 -1.80 6.49 -7.86
CA THR A 54 -1.81 6.00 -6.47
C THR A 54 -1.17 7.03 -5.56
N THR A 55 -1.88 7.47 -4.51
CA THR A 55 -1.39 8.45 -3.54
C THR A 55 -1.70 8.00 -2.12
N VAL A 56 -0.69 7.94 -1.25
CA VAL A 56 -0.91 7.71 0.19
C VAL A 56 -1.38 9.01 0.82
N ILE A 57 -2.66 9.07 1.21
CA ILE A 57 -3.33 10.30 1.69
C ILE A 57 -3.38 10.41 3.21
N SER A 58 -3.14 9.31 3.92
CA SER A 58 -2.97 9.33 5.37
C SER A 58 -2.11 8.17 5.84
N GLY A 59 -1.30 8.43 6.85
CA GLY A 59 -0.49 7.44 7.55
C GLY A 59 -0.03 8.02 8.88
N LYS A 60 0.71 7.22 9.66
CA LYS A 60 1.28 7.68 10.92
C LYS A 60 2.50 8.57 10.64
N GLU A 61 2.52 9.77 11.22
CA GLU A 61 3.61 10.73 11.03
C GLU A 61 4.97 10.13 11.42
N GLY A 62 5.98 10.34 10.57
CA GLY A 62 7.35 9.83 10.77
C GLY A 62 7.49 8.32 10.62
N VAL A 63 6.45 7.62 10.15
CA VAL A 63 6.44 6.18 9.93
C VAL A 63 6.11 5.87 8.48
N THR A 64 6.94 5.04 7.85
CA THR A 64 6.65 4.44 6.55
C THR A 64 5.84 3.16 6.80
N GLY A 65 4.57 3.15 6.42
CA GLY A 65 3.72 1.95 6.46
C GLY A 65 3.89 1.08 5.21
N ALA A 66 3.01 0.09 5.06
CA ALA A 66 3.12 -0.89 3.98
C ALA A 66 2.87 -0.29 2.59
N ALA A 67 1.88 0.59 2.45
CA ALA A 67 1.55 1.21 1.17
C ALA A 67 2.64 2.20 0.73
N GLU A 68 3.13 3.04 1.64
CA GLU A 68 4.20 3.98 1.35
C GLU A 68 5.52 3.25 1.06
N TYR A 69 5.78 2.15 1.77
CA TYR A 69 6.91 1.28 1.47
C TYR A 69 6.82 0.73 0.05
N GLU A 70 5.69 0.15 -0.32
CA GLU A 70 5.50 -0.46 -1.65
C GLU A 70 5.59 0.60 -2.76
N ARG A 71 5.05 1.80 -2.52
CA ARG A 71 5.13 2.94 -3.44
C ARG A 71 6.57 3.40 -3.70
N CYS A 72 7.43 3.37 -2.69
CA CYS A 72 8.77 3.96 -2.75
C CYS A 72 9.90 2.95 -3.00
N TYR A 73 9.73 1.69 -2.56
CA TYR A 73 10.79 0.67 -2.54
C TYR A 73 10.33 -0.68 -3.11
N GLY A 74 9.04 -0.89 -3.29
CA GLY A 74 8.46 -2.15 -3.74
C GLY A 74 8.43 -2.31 -5.25
N ALA A 75 7.59 -3.25 -5.71
CA ALA A 75 7.38 -3.55 -7.12
C ALA A 75 6.37 -2.60 -7.79
N GLY A 76 5.57 -1.90 -7.00
CA GLY A 76 4.61 -0.91 -7.46
C GLY A 76 3.28 -1.04 -6.70
N LEU A 77 2.85 0.07 -6.08
CA LEU A 77 1.65 0.08 -5.24
C LEU A 77 0.37 -0.25 -6.05
N ASP A 78 0.31 0.16 -7.31
CA ASP A 78 -0.76 -0.15 -8.25
C ASP A 78 -0.90 -1.66 -8.49
N TYR A 79 0.21 -2.37 -8.76
CA TYR A 79 0.20 -3.82 -8.96
C TYR A 79 -0.26 -4.55 -7.69
N THR A 80 0.24 -4.12 -6.53
CA THR A 80 -0.15 -4.69 -5.24
C THR A 80 -1.65 -4.52 -5.00
N ILE A 81 -2.19 -3.33 -5.27
CA ILE A 81 -3.64 -3.06 -5.14
C ILE A 81 -4.46 -3.98 -6.05
N GLN A 82 -4.06 -4.14 -7.32
CA GLN A 82 -4.76 -5.02 -8.27
C GLN A 82 -4.78 -6.49 -7.83
N GLN A 83 -3.83 -6.92 -7.00
CA GLN A 83 -3.79 -8.29 -6.48
C GLN A 83 -4.68 -8.50 -5.25
N ILE A 84 -4.95 -7.44 -4.47
CA ILE A 84 -5.67 -7.56 -3.19
C ILE A 84 -7.13 -7.11 -3.26
N ILE A 85 -7.55 -6.37 -4.29
CA ILE A 85 -8.95 -5.97 -4.49
C ILE A 85 -9.46 -6.30 -5.91
N ASP A 86 -10.77 -6.48 -6.04
CA ASP A 86 -11.46 -6.41 -7.34
C ASP A 86 -11.61 -4.93 -7.79
N PRO A 87 -11.68 -4.64 -9.10
CA PRO A 87 -11.84 -3.27 -9.57
C PRO A 87 -13.18 -2.68 -9.07
N PRO A 88 -13.17 -1.52 -8.40
CA PRO A 88 -14.38 -0.93 -7.83
C PRO A 88 -15.27 -0.20 -8.86
N GLY A 89 -14.86 -0.19 -10.13
CA GLY A 89 -15.44 0.59 -11.22
C GLY A 89 -14.55 1.77 -11.62
N GLU A 90 -14.99 2.54 -12.62
CA GLU A 90 -14.30 3.76 -13.06
C GLU A 90 -14.51 4.90 -12.06
N GLY A 91 -13.46 5.64 -11.74
CA GLY A 91 -13.49 6.81 -10.88
C GLY A 91 -12.43 6.81 -9.78
N TRP A 92 -12.64 7.63 -8.76
CA TRP A 92 -11.71 7.81 -7.64
C TRP A 92 -12.16 7.04 -6.41
N PHE A 93 -11.25 6.27 -5.82
CA PHE A 93 -11.53 5.41 -4.67
C PHE A 93 -10.45 5.52 -3.61
N VAL A 94 -10.84 5.26 -2.37
CA VAL A 94 -9.93 5.15 -1.23
C VAL A 94 -9.94 3.72 -0.72
N ILE A 95 -8.75 3.15 -0.65
CA ILE A 95 -8.46 1.91 0.08
C ILE A 95 -8.13 2.32 1.52
N VAL A 96 -8.94 1.85 2.44
CA VAL A 96 -8.88 2.23 3.85
C VAL A 96 -8.07 1.22 4.64
N GLY A 97 -7.14 1.71 5.46
CA GLY A 97 -6.43 0.90 6.46
C GLY A 97 -5.51 -0.16 5.85
N MET A 98 -4.82 0.19 4.76
CA MET A 98 -3.82 -0.67 4.15
C MET A 98 -2.67 -0.92 5.13
N THR A 99 -2.39 -2.19 5.38
CA THR A 99 -1.31 -2.68 6.26
C THR A 99 -0.61 -3.84 5.58
N GLY A 100 0.51 -4.29 6.14
CA GLY A 100 1.26 -5.41 5.63
C GLY A 100 1.98 -6.22 6.69
N HIS A 101 2.30 -7.47 6.34
CA HIS A 101 3.12 -8.36 7.13
C HIS A 101 4.36 -8.75 6.34
N TYR A 102 5.53 -8.31 6.81
CA TYR A 102 6.81 -8.62 6.18
C TYR A 102 7.41 -9.89 6.77
N SER A 103 7.67 -10.85 5.89
CA SER A 103 8.40 -12.07 6.20
C SER A 103 9.79 -11.98 5.60
N ARG A 104 10.81 -11.90 6.46
CA ARG A 104 12.19 -11.94 6.00
C ARG A 104 12.53 -13.36 5.55
N GLY A 105 13.00 -13.49 4.32
CA GLY A 105 13.55 -14.71 3.79
C GLY A 105 14.77 -15.17 4.58
N ASP A 106 15.02 -16.48 4.56
CA ASP A 106 16.21 -17.08 5.17
C ASP A 106 17.50 -16.86 4.37
N GLY A 107 17.40 -16.21 3.20
CA GLY A 107 18.51 -15.91 2.31
C GLY A 107 19.06 -17.14 1.57
N TRP A 108 18.32 -18.25 1.59
CA TRP A 108 18.70 -19.51 0.93
C TRP A 108 17.57 -20.10 0.10
N MET A 109 16.45 -20.45 0.74
CA MET A 109 15.33 -21.17 0.10
C MET A 109 14.08 -20.31 0.01
N THR A 110 14.02 -19.21 0.77
CA THR A 110 12.89 -18.30 0.84
C THR A 110 13.37 -16.88 0.62
N ASP A 111 12.73 -16.22 -0.35
CA ASP A 111 12.91 -14.78 -0.58
C ASP A 111 12.15 -13.97 0.47
N ASP A 112 12.47 -12.68 0.56
CA ASP A 112 11.68 -11.73 1.33
C ASP A 112 10.28 -11.58 0.71
N ASP A 113 9.25 -11.58 1.54
CA ASP A 113 7.85 -11.51 1.10
C ASP A 113 7.04 -10.52 1.95
N MET A 114 6.01 -9.92 1.36
CA MET A 114 5.09 -9.02 2.03
C MET A 114 3.64 -9.36 1.66
N GLU A 115 2.87 -9.77 2.67
CA GLU A 115 1.42 -9.87 2.53
C GLU A 115 0.76 -8.54 2.85
N PHE A 116 -0.26 -8.15 2.07
CA PHE A 116 -0.99 -6.90 2.25
C PHE A 116 -2.44 -7.16 2.67
N TYR A 117 -2.96 -6.25 3.49
CA TYR A 117 -4.31 -6.30 4.04
C TYR A 117 -4.94 -4.91 3.96
N HIS A 118 -6.27 -4.85 3.87
CA HIS A 118 -7.01 -3.59 3.92
C HIS A 118 -8.36 -3.79 4.63
N GLU A 119 -8.96 -2.71 5.11
CA GLU A 119 -10.25 -2.76 5.83
C GLU A 119 -11.45 -2.63 4.88
N ALA A 120 -11.39 -1.69 3.95
CA ALA A 120 -12.49 -1.39 3.04
C ALA A 120 -12.01 -0.67 1.78
N VAL A 121 -12.86 -0.68 0.75
CA VAL A 121 -12.74 0.18 -0.43
C VAL A 121 -14.01 1.03 -0.51
N ARG A 122 -13.86 2.33 -0.71
CA ARG A 122 -14.99 3.26 -0.86
C ARG A 122 -14.71 4.33 -1.90
N PRO A 123 -15.73 5.00 -2.46
CA PRO A 123 -15.53 6.20 -3.25
C PRO A 123 -14.76 7.27 -2.48
N ALA A 124 -13.89 8.00 -3.18
CA ALA A 124 -13.18 9.16 -2.64
C ALA A 124 -14.12 10.37 -2.51
N ILE A 125 -13.87 11.22 -1.51
CA ILE A 125 -14.53 12.53 -1.41
C ILE A 125 -13.72 13.60 -2.16
N GLU A 126 -14.34 14.72 -2.50
CA GLU A 126 -13.68 15.80 -3.28
C GLU A 126 -12.39 16.32 -2.62
N GLU A 127 -12.35 16.38 -1.29
CA GLU A 127 -11.17 16.81 -0.54
C GLU A 127 -9.98 15.86 -0.73
N GLU A 128 -10.24 14.56 -0.84
CA GLU A 128 -9.21 13.54 -1.05
C GLU A 128 -8.70 13.59 -2.49
N ILE A 129 -9.61 13.76 -3.47
CA ILE A 129 -9.24 13.87 -4.90
C ILE A 129 -8.29 15.06 -5.14
N LYS A 130 -8.42 16.14 -4.37
CA LYS A 130 -7.53 17.32 -4.46
C LYS A 130 -6.09 17.05 -3.98
N LEU A 131 -5.84 15.90 -3.35
CA LEU A 131 -4.51 15.48 -2.89
C LEU A 131 -3.75 14.66 -3.94
N ALA A 132 -4.40 14.31 -5.05
CA ALA A 132 -3.79 13.59 -6.16
C ALA A 132 -2.73 14.43 -6.91
#